data_AF-V3ZWV0-F1
#
_entry.id   AF-V3ZWV0-F1
#
_cell.length_a   1.000
_cell.length_b   1.000
_cell.length_c   1.000
_cell.angle_alpha   90.00
_cell.angle_beta   90.00
_cell.angle_gamma   90.00
#
_symmetry.space_group_name_H-M   'P 1'
#
loop_
_entity.id
_entity.type
_entity.pdbx_description
1 polymer ?
#
loop_
_entity_poly.entity_id
_entity_poly.type
_entity_poly.pdbx_seq_one_letter_code
_entity_poly.pdbx_strand_id
1 'polypeptide(L)'
;GRRYAKENTVKVTNVDLKKVFMIDFIEEAERCIGEGTVYACVPRPPSNIEITLNSVENAIKLCDEGLNIHDEHFSVELCFSKNTVVSIFNLPSHIDDEVITNKLEQYKIEIVENVVRHYYKQRPDSADGTRHVKCKFPPNFHSLPWAMQFDTPDGPQTFKVVHNNQSKVCFECLSPEHEKKECPKIQCRKCKIFGHMAFNCKNEKCDKCDRYLTQCTC
;
A
#
# COMPACT_ATOMS: atom_id res chain seq x y z
N GLY A 1 -18.43 12.57 4.82
CA GLY A 1 -18.93 13.05 3.51
C GLY A 1 -18.54 12.06 2.42
N ARG A 2 -19.18 12.07 1.26
CA ARG A 2 -18.81 11.21 0.12
C ARG A 2 -17.37 11.51 -0.32
N ARG A 3 -16.59 10.46 -0.63
CA ARG A 3 -15.21 10.57 -1.15
C ARG A 3 -15.22 10.25 -2.64
N TYR A 4 -14.80 11.20 -3.47
CA TYR A 4 -14.65 11.05 -4.92
C TYR A 4 -13.16 10.91 -5.24
N ALA A 5 -12.68 9.67 -5.38
CA ALA A 5 -11.27 9.36 -5.57
C ALA A 5 -11.10 8.44 -6.78
N LYS A 6 -10.00 8.60 -7.50
CA LYS A 6 -9.69 7.81 -8.72
C LYS A 6 -9.61 6.31 -8.42
N GLU A 7 -9.18 5.95 -7.21
CA GLU A 7 -9.11 4.58 -6.70
C GLU A 7 -10.49 3.94 -6.49
N ASN A 8 -11.53 4.76 -6.33
CA ASN A 8 -12.90 4.30 -6.19
C ASN A 8 -13.66 4.34 -7.54
N THR A 9 -12.99 4.71 -8.64
CA THR A 9 -13.63 4.88 -9.94
C THR A 9 -13.26 3.74 -10.88
N VAL A 10 -14.27 3.19 -11.54
CA VAL A 10 -14.11 2.25 -12.65
C VAL A 10 -14.56 2.88 -13.96
N LYS A 11 -14.04 2.35 -15.05
CA LYS A 11 -14.35 2.74 -16.42
C LYS A 11 -14.98 1.55 -17.12
N VAL A 12 -16.23 1.70 -17.53
CA VAL A 12 -16.89 0.76 -18.44
C VAL A 12 -16.50 1.14 -19.86
N THR A 13 -16.04 0.17 -20.64
CA THR A 13 -15.49 0.39 -21.98
C THR A 13 -16.43 -0.12 -23.07
N ASN A 14 -16.22 0.34 -24.30
CA ASN A 14 -16.95 -0.09 -25.51
C ASN A 14 -18.48 0.13 -25.44
N VAL A 15 -18.93 1.16 -24.73
CA VAL A 15 -20.35 1.48 -24.58
C VAL A 15 -20.82 2.39 -25.73
N ASP A 16 -21.91 2.02 -26.42
CA ASP A 16 -22.61 2.93 -27.33
C ASP A 16 -23.47 3.92 -26.52
N LEU A 17 -22.88 5.06 -26.15
CA LEU A 17 -23.50 6.08 -25.30
C LEU A 17 -24.83 6.64 -25.83
N LYS A 18 -25.17 6.39 -27.10
CA LYS A 18 -26.45 6.83 -27.69
C LYS A 18 -27.60 5.86 -27.43
N LYS A 19 -27.30 4.62 -27.03
CA LYS A 19 -28.29 3.53 -26.89
C LYS A 19 -28.54 3.10 -25.45
N VAL A 20 -27.85 3.72 -24.50
CA VAL A 20 -27.88 3.30 -23.10
C VAL A 20 -28.36 4.41 -22.18
N PHE A 21 -28.90 4.04 -21.03
CA PHE A 21 -29.22 4.97 -19.96
C PHE A 21 -28.26 4.78 -18.79
N MET A 22 -27.78 5.89 -18.21
CA MET A 22 -26.84 5.81 -17.09
C MET A 22 -27.47 5.15 -15.86
N ILE A 23 -28.80 5.19 -15.73
CA ILE A 23 -29.52 4.55 -14.64
C ILE A 23 -29.35 3.02 -14.66
N ASP A 24 -29.35 2.41 -15.84
CA ASP A 24 -29.17 0.95 -15.99
C ASP A 24 -27.79 0.52 -15.43
N PHE A 25 -26.76 1.35 -15.65
CA PHE A 25 -25.42 1.12 -15.11
C PHE A 25 -25.34 1.34 -13.60
N ILE A 26 -26.10 2.30 -13.06
CA ILE A 26 -26.17 2.54 -11.62
C ILE A 26 -26.86 1.35 -10.94
N GLU A 27 -28.03 0.94 -11.43
CA GLU A 27 -28.82 -0.14 -10.87
C GLU A 27 -28.07 -1.48 -10.94
N GLU A 28 -27.45 -1.79 -12.08
CA GLU A 28 -26.67 -3.03 -12.23
C GLU A 28 -25.42 -3.02 -11.34
N ALA A 29 -24.70 -1.90 -11.24
CA ALA A 29 -23.58 -1.79 -10.32
C ALA A 29 -24.06 -2.00 -8.87
N GLU A 30 -25.10 -1.31 -8.43
CA GLU A 30 -25.63 -1.46 -7.07
C GLU A 30 -26.20 -2.87 -6.82
N ARG A 31 -26.71 -3.57 -7.83
CA ARG A 31 -27.08 -4.98 -7.73
C ARG A 31 -25.87 -5.87 -7.42
N CYS A 32 -24.71 -5.58 -8.01
CA CYS A 32 -23.48 -6.35 -7.79
C CYS A 32 -22.79 -6.04 -6.44
N ILE A 33 -22.77 -4.78 -6.01
CA ILE A 33 -21.96 -4.31 -4.87
C ILE A 33 -22.76 -3.74 -3.69
N GLY A 34 -24.08 -3.64 -3.80
CA GLY A 34 -25.00 -3.16 -2.77
C GLY A 34 -25.59 -1.78 -3.07
N GLU A 35 -26.80 -1.54 -2.57
CA GLU A 35 -27.54 -0.27 -2.75
C GLU A 35 -26.81 0.92 -2.09
N GLY A 36 -26.84 2.08 -2.74
CA GLY A 36 -26.24 3.33 -2.26
C GLY A 36 -24.70 3.37 -2.33
N THR A 37 -24.07 2.39 -3.00
CA THR A 37 -22.62 2.33 -3.15
C THR A 37 -22.10 3.15 -4.33
N VAL A 38 -22.97 3.53 -5.28
CA VAL A 38 -22.60 4.36 -6.43
C VAL A 38 -22.75 5.84 -6.09
N TYR A 39 -21.66 6.60 -6.19
CA TYR A 39 -21.62 8.03 -5.88
C TYR A 39 -21.70 8.93 -7.12
N ALA A 40 -21.28 8.42 -8.29
CA ALA A 40 -21.42 9.09 -9.57
C ALA A 40 -21.38 8.08 -10.72
N CYS A 41 -22.11 8.34 -11.80
CA CYS A 41 -22.05 7.62 -13.08
C CYS A 41 -22.03 8.67 -14.18
N VAL A 42 -20.92 8.79 -14.92
CA VAL A 42 -20.67 9.90 -15.84
C VAL A 42 -20.25 9.37 -17.21
N PRO A 43 -20.95 9.73 -18.30
CA PRO A 43 -20.52 9.35 -19.64
C PRO A 43 -19.22 10.08 -20.01
N ARG A 44 -18.32 9.33 -20.64
CA ARG A 44 -17.01 9.78 -21.18
C ARG A 44 -16.94 9.45 -22.66
N PRO A 45 -17.37 10.39 -23.54
CA PRO A 45 -17.28 10.21 -24.98
C PRO A 45 -15.85 9.84 -25.43
N PRO A 46 -15.71 9.04 -26.50
CA PRO A 46 -16.79 8.59 -27.38
C PRO A 46 -17.59 7.37 -26.88
N SER A 47 -17.01 6.52 -26.02
CA SER A 47 -17.52 5.15 -25.82
C SER A 47 -17.32 4.59 -24.41
N ASN A 48 -17.20 5.44 -23.39
CA ASN A 48 -16.92 4.98 -22.04
C ASN A 48 -17.87 5.59 -21.02
N ILE A 49 -18.01 4.94 -19.87
CA ILE A 49 -18.70 5.47 -18.69
C ILE A 49 -17.76 5.35 -17.50
N GLU A 50 -17.66 6.38 -16.67
CA GLU A 50 -16.96 6.31 -15.39
C GLU A 50 -17.97 6.19 -14.24
N ILE A 51 -17.82 5.16 -13.41
CA ILE A 51 -18.65 4.93 -12.23
C ILE A 51 -17.76 5.11 -11.00
N THR A 52 -18.07 6.07 -10.13
CA THR A 52 -17.37 6.31 -8.87
C THR A 52 -18.15 5.71 -7.72
N LEU A 53 -17.46 4.94 -6.88
CA LEU A 53 -18.03 4.11 -5.82
C LEU A 53 -17.62 4.61 -4.43
N ASN A 54 -18.21 4.00 -3.41
CA ASN A 54 -17.89 4.28 -2.02
C ASN A 54 -16.55 3.68 -1.55
N SER A 55 -16.02 2.65 -2.22
CA SER A 55 -14.79 1.96 -1.81
C SER A 55 -13.99 1.39 -2.99
N VAL A 56 -12.71 1.10 -2.74
CA VAL A 56 -11.79 0.49 -3.71
C VAL A 56 -12.14 -0.98 -3.93
N GLU A 57 -12.58 -1.68 -2.87
CA GLU A 57 -12.98 -3.08 -2.92
C GLU A 57 -14.14 -3.29 -3.90
N ASN A 58 -15.12 -2.38 -3.86
CA ASN A 58 -16.24 -2.40 -4.80
C ASN A 58 -15.80 -2.11 -6.24
N ALA A 59 -14.82 -1.22 -6.44
CA ALA A 59 -14.24 -0.96 -7.75
C ALA A 59 -13.53 -2.19 -8.32
N ILE A 60 -12.75 -2.88 -7.48
CA ILE A 60 -12.08 -4.13 -7.84
C ILE A 60 -13.10 -5.21 -8.18
N LYS A 61 -14.16 -5.37 -7.37
CA LYS A 61 -15.22 -6.35 -7.63
C LYS A 61 -15.90 -6.13 -8.98
N LEU A 62 -16.32 -4.90 -9.29
CA LEU A 62 -16.90 -4.59 -10.60
C LEU A 62 -15.92 -4.82 -11.75
N CYS A 63 -14.63 -4.55 -11.56
CA CYS A 63 -13.61 -4.83 -12.56
C CYS A 63 -13.43 -6.34 -12.82
N ASP A 64 -13.54 -7.17 -11.78
CA ASP A 64 -13.38 -8.62 -11.90
C ASP A 64 -14.65 -9.31 -12.45
N GLU A 65 -15.84 -8.79 -12.15
CA GLU A 65 -17.13 -9.37 -12.54
C GLU A 65 -17.72 -8.79 -13.83
N GLY A 66 -17.41 -7.53 -14.18
CA GLY A 66 -18.06 -6.78 -15.24
C GLY A 66 -19.49 -6.34 -14.88
N LEU A 67 -20.27 -5.88 -15.87
CA LEU A 67 -21.68 -5.50 -15.70
C LEU A 67 -22.54 -6.16 -16.78
N ASN A 68 -23.70 -6.73 -16.41
CA ASN A 68 -24.63 -7.33 -17.36
C ASN A 68 -25.89 -6.47 -17.48
N ILE A 69 -26.06 -5.79 -18.61
CA ILE A 69 -27.15 -4.85 -18.82
C ILE A 69 -27.86 -5.23 -20.13
N HIS A 70 -29.17 -5.48 -20.06
CA HIS A 70 -30.00 -5.80 -21.22
C HIS A 70 -29.40 -6.90 -22.13
N ASP A 71 -28.99 -8.02 -21.52
CA ASP A 71 -28.35 -9.17 -22.18
C ASP A 71 -26.97 -8.89 -22.82
N GLU A 72 -26.40 -7.69 -22.60
CA GLU A 72 -25.04 -7.33 -22.99
C GLU A 72 -24.10 -7.33 -21.78
N HIS A 73 -22.90 -7.90 -21.96
CA HIS A 73 -21.86 -7.89 -20.94
C HIS A 73 -20.83 -6.80 -21.24
N PHE A 74 -20.68 -5.86 -20.31
CA PHE A 74 -19.73 -4.76 -20.42
C PHE A 74 -18.47 -5.01 -19.60
N SER A 75 -17.32 -4.86 -20.25
CA SER A 75 -16.01 -4.92 -19.58
C SER A 75 -15.74 -3.66 -18.76
N VAL A 76 -15.27 -3.87 -17.54
CA VAL A 76 -14.99 -2.82 -16.56
C VAL A 76 -13.49 -2.80 -16.25
N GLU A 77 -12.88 -1.64 -16.38
CA GLU A 77 -11.48 -1.39 -16.07
C GLU A 77 -11.36 -0.49 -14.84
N LEU A 78 -10.34 -0.70 -14.00
CA LEU A 78 -10.04 0.26 -12.95
C LEU A 78 -9.48 1.55 -13.55
N CYS A 79 -9.93 2.71 -13.05
CA CYS A 79 -9.29 3.98 -13.42
C CYS A 79 -7.89 4.13 -12.81
N PHE A 80 -7.47 3.24 -11.92
CA PHE A 80 -6.15 3.21 -11.28
C PHE A 80 -5.45 1.88 -11.55
N SER A 81 -4.12 1.85 -11.38
CA SER A 81 -3.39 0.58 -11.49
C SER A 81 -3.60 -0.27 -10.23
N LYS A 82 -3.94 -1.55 -10.40
CA LYS A 82 -3.86 -2.55 -9.31
C LYS A 82 -2.43 -2.68 -8.76
N ASN A 83 -1.44 -2.19 -9.50
CA ASN A 83 -0.03 -2.27 -9.17
C ASN A 83 0.46 -0.99 -8.53
N THR A 84 1.25 -1.18 -7.49
CA THR A 84 1.99 -0.14 -6.79
C THR A 84 3.43 -0.16 -7.30
N VAL A 85 3.98 1.02 -7.61
CA VAL A 85 5.42 1.16 -7.84
C VAL A 85 6.07 1.56 -6.52
N VAL A 86 6.97 0.72 -6.03
CA VAL A 86 7.81 1.01 -4.88
C VAL A 86 9.14 1.54 -5.39
N SER A 87 9.47 2.77 -4.99
CA SER A 87 10.71 3.46 -5.32
C SER A 87 11.64 3.47 -4.12
N ILE A 88 12.85 2.92 -4.27
CA ILE A 88 13.91 2.95 -3.27
C ILE A 88 15.00 3.89 -3.78
N PHE A 89 15.38 4.88 -2.98
CA PHE A 89 16.30 5.93 -3.39
C PHE A 89 17.68 5.78 -2.75
N ASN A 90 18.71 6.18 -3.51
CA ASN A 90 20.10 6.23 -3.07
C ASN A 90 20.63 4.87 -2.55
N LEU A 91 20.09 3.77 -3.07
CA LEU A 91 20.54 2.44 -2.69
C LEU A 91 21.90 2.17 -3.36
N PRO A 92 22.93 1.73 -2.61
CA PRO A 92 24.21 1.38 -3.18
C PRO A 92 24.07 0.38 -4.33
N SER A 93 24.71 0.66 -5.48
CA SER A 93 24.53 -0.14 -6.70
C SER A 93 24.99 -1.59 -6.59
N HIS A 94 25.82 -1.92 -5.60
CA HIS A 94 26.29 -3.28 -5.31
C HIS A 94 25.25 -4.13 -4.58
N ILE A 95 24.17 -3.54 -4.07
CA ILE A 95 23.06 -4.32 -3.51
C ILE A 95 22.30 -4.93 -4.69
N ASP A 96 22.16 -6.27 -4.63
CA ASP A 96 21.45 -7.03 -5.64
C ASP A 96 19.95 -6.79 -5.60
N ASP A 97 19.33 -6.84 -6.77
CA ASP A 97 17.90 -6.60 -6.92
C ASP A 97 17.08 -7.68 -6.17
N GLU A 98 17.62 -8.89 -6.01
CA GLU A 98 17.00 -9.97 -5.23
C GLU A 98 16.85 -9.60 -3.74
N VAL A 99 17.78 -8.83 -3.18
CA VAL A 99 17.67 -8.35 -1.79
C VAL A 99 16.43 -7.48 -1.62
N ILE A 100 16.09 -6.70 -2.65
CA ILE A 100 14.89 -5.84 -2.66
C ILE A 100 13.64 -6.71 -2.73
N THR A 101 13.56 -7.62 -3.70
CA THR A 101 12.38 -8.47 -3.90
C THR A 101 12.12 -9.36 -2.69
N ASN A 102 13.15 -10.05 -2.17
CA ASN A 102 13.05 -10.89 -0.98
C ASN A 102 12.50 -10.11 0.22
N LYS A 103 12.88 -8.84 0.36
CA LYS A 103 12.42 -7.98 1.47
C LYS A 103 10.97 -7.52 1.30
N LEU A 104 10.53 -7.26 0.07
CA LEU A 104 9.13 -6.95 -0.22
C LEU A 104 8.24 -8.19 -0.04
N GLU A 105 8.70 -9.36 -0.46
CA GLU A 105 7.98 -10.62 -0.32
C GLU A 105 7.78 -11.06 1.15
N GLN A 106 8.68 -10.66 2.07
CA GLN A 106 8.48 -10.81 3.52
C GLN A 106 7.20 -10.11 4.00
N TYR A 107 6.79 -9.03 3.34
CA TYR A 107 5.53 -8.33 3.59
C TYR A 107 4.33 -8.92 2.83
N LYS A 108 4.53 -10.06 2.16
CA LYS A 108 3.56 -10.70 1.25
C LYS A 108 3.18 -9.84 0.05
N ILE A 109 4.06 -8.89 -0.31
CA ILE A 109 3.92 -8.10 -1.52
C ILE A 109 4.34 -8.96 -2.70
N GLU A 110 3.48 -9.07 -3.71
CA GLU A 110 3.72 -9.83 -4.93
C GLU A 110 4.51 -8.97 -5.92
N ILE A 111 5.64 -9.47 -6.42
CA ILE A 111 6.45 -8.79 -7.43
C ILE A 111 5.86 -9.06 -8.81
N VAL A 112 5.54 -8.01 -9.55
CA VAL A 112 4.86 -8.11 -10.86
C VAL A 112 5.85 -8.06 -12.02
N GLU A 113 6.90 -7.24 -11.89
CA GLU A 113 7.96 -7.08 -12.89
C GLU A 113 9.33 -7.05 -12.20
N ASN A 114 10.39 -7.34 -12.97
CA ASN A 114 11.77 -7.23 -12.51
C ASN A 114 12.09 -5.80 -12.03
N VAL A 115 13.04 -5.69 -11.09
CA VAL A 115 13.50 -4.40 -10.58
C VAL A 115 14.08 -3.57 -11.72
N VAL A 116 13.60 -2.33 -11.84
CA VAL A 116 14.10 -1.36 -12.81
C VAL A 116 15.12 -0.47 -12.14
N ARG A 117 16.35 -0.48 -12.67
CA ARG A 117 17.44 0.43 -12.26
C ARG A 117 17.30 1.75 -13.03
N HIS A 118 17.38 2.86 -12.31
CA HIS A 118 17.40 4.18 -12.91
C HIS A 118 18.84 4.68 -13.10
N TYR A 119 18.98 5.57 -14.07
CA TYR A 119 20.26 6.07 -14.56
C TYR A 119 20.20 7.60 -14.69
N TYR A 120 21.35 8.25 -14.57
CA TYR A 120 21.45 9.69 -14.74
C TYR A 120 21.02 10.10 -16.15
N LYS A 121 20.19 11.14 -16.26
CA LYS A 121 19.70 11.62 -17.56
C LYS A 121 20.83 12.01 -18.52
N GLN A 122 21.92 12.56 -17.98
CA GLN A 122 23.09 12.97 -18.77
C GLN A 122 24.06 11.81 -19.05
N ARG A 123 23.95 10.70 -18.31
CA ARG A 123 24.82 9.51 -18.37
C ARG A 123 23.96 8.24 -18.22
N PRO A 124 23.25 7.80 -19.28
CA PRO A 124 22.30 6.69 -19.20
C PRO A 124 22.92 5.31 -18.91
N ASP A 125 24.25 5.22 -18.92
CA ASP A 125 25.06 4.05 -18.57
C ASP A 125 25.40 4.00 -17.07
N SER A 126 25.21 5.11 -16.34
CA SER A 126 25.55 5.24 -14.93
C SER A 126 24.31 5.22 -14.05
N ALA A 127 24.15 4.16 -13.25
CA ALA A 127 23.00 4.00 -12.36
C ALA A 127 23.01 5.08 -11.26
N ASP A 128 21.85 5.67 -10.96
CA ASP A 128 21.71 6.78 -10.00
C ASP A 128 21.37 6.34 -8.55
N GLY A 129 21.34 5.02 -8.32
CA GLY A 129 20.97 4.43 -7.03
C GLY A 129 19.45 4.32 -6.79
N THR A 130 18.61 4.76 -7.72
CA THR A 130 17.15 4.57 -7.63
C THR A 130 16.74 3.21 -8.20
N ARG A 131 15.84 2.53 -7.50
CA ARG A 131 15.26 1.23 -7.91
C ARG A 131 13.75 1.32 -7.85
N HIS A 132 13.09 0.92 -8.93
CA HIS A 132 11.64 0.82 -9.01
C HIS A 132 11.23 -0.64 -9.08
N VAL A 133 10.23 -0.99 -8.28
CA VAL A 133 9.64 -2.33 -8.26
C VAL A 133 8.14 -2.20 -8.42
N LYS A 134 7.62 -2.75 -9.51
CA LYS A 134 6.17 -2.84 -9.71
C LYS A 134 5.67 -4.08 -8.99
N CYS A 135 4.71 -3.90 -8.11
CA CYS A 135 4.25 -4.94 -7.21
C CYS A 135 2.77 -4.78 -6.86
N LYS A 136 2.18 -5.82 -6.28
CA LYS A 136 0.79 -5.83 -5.80
C LYS A 136 0.79 -6.02 -4.29
N PHE A 137 0.16 -5.08 -3.59
CA PHE A 137 0.06 -5.13 -2.13
C PHE A 137 -1.08 -6.08 -1.72
N PRO A 138 -0.95 -6.81 -0.59
CA PRO A 138 -2.04 -7.62 -0.07
C PRO A 138 -3.26 -6.75 0.30
N PRO A 139 -4.50 -7.27 0.24
CA PRO A 139 -5.72 -6.49 0.51
C PRO A 139 -5.76 -5.77 1.86
N ASN A 140 -5.08 -6.30 2.89
CA ASN A 140 -5.04 -5.74 4.24
C ASN A 140 -3.73 -5.00 4.55
N PHE A 141 -2.90 -4.74 3.54
CA PHE A 141 -1.62 -4.08 3.69
C PHE A 141 -1.78 -2.57 3.54
N HIS A 142 -1.55 -1.83 4.63
CA HIS A 142 -1.82 -0.41 4.67
C HIS A 142 -0.77 0.40 3.91
N SER A 143 0.51 0.18 4.23
CA SER A 143 1.61 0.95 3.67
C SER A 143 2.96 0.35 4.02
N LEU A 144 3.97 0.56 3.17
CA LEU A 144 5.37 0.40 3.56
C LEU A 144 5.81 1.59 4.42
N PRO A 145 6.79 1.39 5.33
CA PRO A 145 7.40 2.50 6.04
C PRO A 145 8.13 3.44 5.05
N TRP A 146 8.30 4.69 5.44
CA TRP A 146 9.01 5.71 4.64
C TRP A 146 10.47 5.38 4.38
N ALA A 147 11.02 4.43 5.13
CA ALA A 147 12.39 4.01 4.99
C ALA A 147 12.53 2.53 5.38
N MET A 148 13.41 1.82 4.69
CA MET A 148 13.71 0.42 4.93
C MET A 148 15.19 0.25 5.19
N GLN A 149 15.52 -0.63 6.13
CA GLN A 149 16.91 -0.97 6.42
C GLN A 149 17.47 -1.97 5.41
N PHE A 150 18.71 -1.82 4.99
CA PHE A 150 19.45 -2.76 4.15
C PHE A 150 20.85 -2.93 4.72
N ASP A 151 21.42 -4.13 4.61
CA ASP A 151 22.79 -4.38 5.02
C ASP A 151 23.75 -3.81 3.98
N THR A 152 24.76 -3.08 4.46
CA THR A 152 25.81 -2.48 3.64
C THR A 152 27.18 -2.86 4.23
N PRO A 153 28.29 -2.66 3.50
CA PRO A 153 29.64 -2.87 4.04
C PRO A 153 29.92 -2.10 5.34
N ASP A 154 29.29 -0.95 5.52
CA ASP A 154 29.41 -0.12 6.74
C ASP A 154 28.40 -0.51 7.83
N GLY A 155 27.67 -1.61 7.64
CA GLY A 155 26.62 -2.10 8.52
C GLY A 155 25.20 -1.76 8.04
N PRO A 156 24.17 -2.02 8.86
CA PRO A 156 22.78 -1.80 8.46
C PRO A 156 22.44 -0.30 8.32
N GLN A 157 22.10 0.13 7.11
CA GLN A 157 21.72 1.51 6.79
C GLN A 157 20.26 1.59 6.37
N THR A 158 19.63 2.76 6.51
CA THR A 158 18.21 2.95 6.17
C THR A 158 18.05 3.84 4.95
N PHE A 159 17.29 3.37 3.96
CA PHE A 159 17.09 4.04 2.68
C PHE A 159 15.64 4.44 2.52
N LYS A 160 15.41 5.56 1.82
CA LYS A 160 14.07 6.10 1.59
C LYS A 160 13.28 5.19 0.65
N VAL A 161 12.04 4.92 1.02
CA VAL A 161 11.09 4.10 0.25
C VAL A 161 9.81 4.89 0.05
N VAL A 162 9.39 5.01 -1.21
CA VAL A 162 8.17 5.72 -1.61
C VAL A 162 7.27 4.83 -2.43
N HIS A 163 5.96 4.92 -2.22
CA HIS A 163 4.97 4.36 -3.13
C HIS A 163 3.71 5.21 -3.21
N ASN A 164 2.82 4.91 -4.16
CA ASN A 164 1.54 5.61 -4.30
C ASN A 164 0.67 5.41 -3.06
N ASN A 165 -0.04 6.46 -2.63
CA ASN A 165 -0.95 6.44 -1.47
C ASN A 165 -0.29 6.01 -0.14
N GLN A 166 1.03 6.20 -0.03
CA GLN A 166 1.78 5.88 1.18
C GLN A 166 1.27 6.69 2.38
N SER A 167 0.96 5.97 3.46
CA SER A 167 0.54 6.55 4.73
C SER A 167 1.57 6.28 5.81
N LYS A 168 1.54 7.08 6.89
CA LYS A 168 2.45 6.90 8.01
C LYS A 168 2.05 5.63 8.77
N VAL A 169 3.01 4.72 8.93
CA VAL A 169 2.84 3.47 9.68
C VAL A 169 3.98 3.28 10.69
N CYS A 170 3.73 2.46 11.70
CA CYS A 170 4.75 2.00 12.62
C CYS A 170 5.85 1.23 11.87
N PHE A 171 7.11 1.65 12.01
CA PHE A 171 8.26 1.00 11.38
C PHE A 171 8.55 -0.42 11.88
N GLU A 172 7.90 -0.84 12.98
CA GLU A 172 8.09 -2.18 13.54
C GLU A 172 6.98 -3.15 13.11
N CYS A 173 5.72 -2.72 13.17
CA CYS A 173 4.57 -3.60 12.97
C CYS A 173 3.64 -3.20 11.82
N LEU A 174 3.96 -2.11 11.12
CA LEU A 174 3.19 -1.52 10.01
C LEU A 174 1.77 -1.06 10.36
N SER A 175 1.44 -0.97 11.65
CA SER A 175 0.16 -0.42 12.09
C SER A 175 0.07 1.09 11.83
N PRO A 176 -1.06 1.59 11.30
CA PRO A 176 -1.28 3.03 11.15
C PRO A 176 -1.62 3.74 12.48
N GLU A 177 -1.99 2.98 13.52
CA GLU A 177 -2.58 3.53 14.76
C GLU A 177 -1.57 4.17 15.71
N HIS A 178 -0.28 3.88 15.56
CA HIS A 178 0.75 4.33 16.49
C HIS A 178 2.10 4.54 15.83
N GLU A 179 2.96 5.32 16.50
CA GLU A 179 4.36 5.46 16.11
C GLU A 179 5.22 4.35 16.71
N LYS A 180 6.41 4.12 16.14
CA LYS A 180 7.36 3.11 16.62
C LYS A 180 7.57 3.17 18.15
N LYS A 181 7.66 4.38 18.73
CA LYS A 181 7.91 4.58 20.17
C LYS A 181 6.83 4.00 21.10
N GLU A 182 5.61 3.82 20.58
CA GLU A 182 4.42 3.31 21.28
C GLU A 182 4.05 1.89 20.81
N CYS A 183 4.92 1.24 20.04
CA CYS A 183 4.58 -0.03 19.42
C CYS A 183 4.45 -1.16 20.47
N PRO A 184 3.30 -1.86 20.54
CA PRO A 184 3.07 -2.98 21.46
C PRO A 184 4.02 -4.15 21.19
N LYS A 185 4.59 -4.25 19.99
CA LYS A 185 5.52 -5.33 19.64
C LYS A 185 6.97 -5.06 20.05
N ILE A 186 7.29 -3.85 20.49
CA ILE A 186 8.66 -3.51 20.91
C ILE A 186 8.88 -3.95 22.35
N GLN A 187 9.88 -4.79 22.56
CA GLN A 187 10.35 -5.15 23.89
C GLN A 187 11.35 -4.11 24.41
N CYS A 188 11.07 -3.56 25.58
CA CYS A 188 11.98 -2.67 26.27
C CYS A 188 13.26 -3.40 26.70
N ARG A 189 14.43 -2.92 26.25
CA ARG A 189 15.71 -3.55 26.60
C ARG A 189 16.04 -3.52 28.10
N LYS A 190 15.48 -2.54 28.82
CA LYS A 190 15.70 -2.30 30.27
C LYS A 190 14.83 -3.23 31.13
N CYS A 191 13.50 -3.13 31.02
CA CYS A 191 12.58 -3.90 31.85
C CYS A 191 12.05 -5.19 31.21
N LYS A 192 12.36 -5.46 29.93
CA LYS A 192 11.90 -6.65 29.16
C LYS A 192 10.37 -6.75 28.95
N ILE A 193 9.61 -5.73 29.33
CA ILE A 193 8.18 -5.59 29.03
C ILE A 193 7.98 -5.04 27.60
N PHE A 194 6.90 -5.48 26.96
CA PHE A 194 6.47 -5.03 25.64
C PHE A 194 5.69 -3.70 25.69
N GLY A 195 5.67 -2.95 24.59
CA GLY A 195 4.85 -1.75 24.43
C GLY A 195 5.52 -0.42 24.71
N HIS A 196 6.83 -0.40 24.93
CA HIS A 196 7.60 0.85 25.00
C HIS A 196 9.09 0.66 24.73
N MET A 197 9.76 1.75 24.34
CA MET A 197 11.22 1.80 24.20
C MET A 197 11.92 2.08 25.53
N ALA A 198 13.18 1.64 25.63
CA ALA A 198 14.03 1.82 26.82
C ALA A 198 14.20 3.27 27.29
N PHE A 199 14.15 4.25 26.38
CA PHE A 199 14.20 5.67 26.73
C PHE A 199 12.95 6.14 27.47
N ASN A 200 11.77 5.57 27.15
CA ASN A 200 10.48 5.88 27.77
C ASN A 200 10.10 4.87 28.87
N CYS A 201 11.06 4.14 29.43
CA CYS A 201 10.78 3.14 30.46
C CYS A 201 10.43 3.81 31.79
N LYS A 202 9.17 3.68 32.21
CA LYS A 202 8.64 4.18 33.49
C LYS A 202 8.54 3.11 34.57
N ASN A 203 9.05 1.90 34.32
CA ASN A 203 9.00 0.83 35.31
C ASN A 203 9.95 1.13 36.47
N GLU A 204 9.45 0.90 37.68
CA GLU A 204 10.22 1.09 38.90
C GLU A 204 11.33 0.05 39.02
N LYS A 205 12.38 0.43 39.76
CA LYS A 205 13.48 -0.44 40.15
C LYS A 205 13.30 -0.86 41.60
N CYS A 206 13.81 -2.04 41.93
CA CYS A 206 13.85 -2.56 43.29
C CYS A 206 14.94 -1.85 44.09
N ASP A 207 14.58 -1.33 45.26
CA ASP A 207 15.50 -0.64 46.18
C ASP A 207 16.62 -1.55 46.71
N LYS A 208 16.42 -2.89 46.71
CA LYS A 208 17.38 -3.85 47.27
C LYS A 208 18.44 -4.33 46.27
N CYS A 209 18.11 -4.38 44.98
CA CYS A 209 18.99 -4.98 43.96
C CYS A 209 19.18 -4.14 42.69
N ASP A 210 18.57 -2.95 42.63
CA ASP A 210 18.57 -1.99 41.50
C ASP A 210 18.10 -2.58 40.14
N ARG A 211 17.53 -3.79 40.14
CA ARG A 211 16.87 -4.38 38.98
C ARG A 211 15.46 -3.84 38.84
N TYR A 212 14.95 -3.75 37.61
CA TYR A 212 13.53 -3.43 37.39
C TYR A 212 12.64 -4.41 38.14
N LEU A 213 11.54 -3.96 38.75
CA LEU A 213 10.62 -4.82 39.53
C LEU A 213 10.18 -6.05 38.74
N THR A 214 9.97 -5.87 37.44
CA THR A 214 9.68 -6.91 36.43
C THR A 214 10.73 -8.03 36.31
N GLN A 215 11.90 -7.86 36.91
CA GLN A 215 13.05 -8.78 36.88
C GLN A 215 13.65 -9.04 38.28
N CYS A 216 13.06 -8.48 39.34
CA CYS A 216 13.49 -8.74 40.72
C CYS A 216 12.89 -10.08 41.17
N THR A 217 13.72 -10.87 41.86
CA THR A 217 13.34 -12.14 42.52
C THR A 217 13.57 -12.06 44.04
N CYS A 218 13.76 -10.83 44.50
CA CYS A 218 13.67 -10.36 45.85
C CYS A 218 12.17 -10.15 46.18
#